data_AF-A0A432I698-F1
#
_entry.id   AF-A0A432I698-F1
#
_cell.length_a   1.000
_cell.length_b   1.000
_cell.length_c   1.000
_cell.angle_alpha   90.00
_cell.angle_beta   90.00
_cell.angle_gamma   90.00
#
_symmetry.space_group_name_H-M   'P 1'
#
loop_
_entity.id
_entity.type
_entity.pdbx_description
1 polymer ?
#
loop_
_entity_poly.entity_id
_entity_poly.type
_entity_poly.pdbx_seq_one_letter_code
_entity_poly.pdbx_strand_id
1 'polypeptide(L)'
;MIVTFKSFLRELFFTGIILLLFFVPIINTIVPILLFIVQSYYIGFSFIDYTLERHDYNIGTAIIRNNPIFFLINGGLFTLILFIPIAGIFIAPLATVVATTMGTIELIKVEEKRKNQEAL
;
A
#
# COMPACT_ATOMS: atom_id res chain seq x y z
N MET A 1 14.36 0.13 4.69
CA MET A 1 15.17 -0.69 3.78
C MET A 1 14.88 -2.17 3.92
N ILE A 2 15.12 -2.82 5.07
CA ILE A 2 14.83 -4.28 5.22
C ILE A 2 13.33 -4.58 5.06
N VAL A 3 12.44 -3.74 5.60
CA VAL A 3 10.98 -3.90 5.46
C VAL A 3 10.56 -3.76 4.00
N THR A 4 10.98 -2.70 3.33
CA THR A 4 10.69 -2.43 1.92
C THR A 4 11.13 -3.58 1.03
N PHE A 5 12.34 -4.10 1.23
CA PHE A 5 12.86 -5.22 0.45
C PHE A 5 12.03 -6.51 0.64
N LYS A 6 11.65 -6.83 1.88
CA LYS A 6 10.77 -7.97 2.17
C LYS A 6 9.39 -7.79 1.54
N SER A 7 8.85 -6.58 1.56
CA SER A 7 7.57 -6.25 0.91
C SER A 7 7.66 -6.40 -0.61
N PHE A 8 8.73 -5.91 -1.23
CA PHE A 8 8.97 -6.08 -2.67
C PHE A 8 9.07 -7.55 -3.09
N LEU A 9 9.83 -8.37 -2.36
CA LEU A 9 9.90 -9.81 -2.65
C LEU A 9 8.53 -10.50 -2.52
N ARG A 10 7.74 -10.08 -1.53
CA ARG A 10 6.40 -10.60 -1.31
C ARG A 10 5.44 -10.18 -2.42
N GLU A 11 5.51 -8.93 -2.87
CA GLU A 11 4.77 -8.42 -4.02
C GLU A 11 5.09 -9.23 -5.28
N LEU A 12 6.38 -9.43 -5.57
CA LEU A 12 6.82 -10.18 -6.73
C LEU A 12 6.35 -11.63 -6.69
N PHE A 13 6.40 -12.26 -5.52
CA PHE A 13 5.93 -13.62 -5.32
C PHE A 13 4.42 -13.75 -5.56
N PHE A 14 3.59 -12.90 -4.92
CA PHE A 14 2.15 -12.94 -5.12
C PHE A 14 1.74 -12.58 -6.55
N THR A 15 2.37 -11.57 -7.14
CA THR A 15 2.14 -11.19 -8.53
C THR A 15 2.50 -12.34 -9.46
N GLY A 16 3.64 -13.00 -9.24
CA GLY A 16 4.04 -14.19 -9.99
C GLY A 16 3.00 -15.32 -9.92
N ILE A 17 2.50 -15.65 -8.73
CA ILE A 17 1.43 -16.65 -8.57
C ILE A 17 0.16 -16.25 -9.31
N ILE A 18 -0.27 -14.99 -9.17
CA ILE A 18 -1.48 -14.47 -9.82
C ILE A 18 -1.34 -14.50 -11.35
N LEU A 19 -0.15 -14.21 -11.87
CA LEU A 19 0.13 -14.34 -13.30
C LEU A 19 0.12 -15.80 -13.76
N LEU A 20 0.51 -16.77 -12.94
CA LEU A 20 0.38 -18.19 -13.29
C LEU A 20 -1.10 -18.62 -13.38
N LEU A 21 -1.98 -18.06 -12.54
CA LEU A 21 -3.43 -18.28 -12.61
C LEU A 21 -4.04 -17.81 -13.95
N PHE A 22 -3.38 -16.90 -14.67
CA PHE A 22 -3.81 -16.43 -15.99
C PHE A 22 -3.84 -17.56 -17.04
N PHE A 23 -3.00 -18.60 -16.90
CA PHE A 23 -2.96 -19.71 -17.84
C PHE A 23 -4.09 -20.73 -17.64
N VAL A 24 -4.88 -20.62 -16.58
CA VAL A 24 -6.03 -21.48 -16.33
C VAL A 24 -7.28 -20.85 -16.98
N PRO A 25 -7.91 -21.52 -17.97
CA PRO A 25 -9.17 -21.04 -18.56
C PRO A 25 -10.24 -20.82 -17.49
N ILE A 26 -11.17 -19.88 -17.70
CA ILE A 26 -12.23 -19.45 -16.75
C ILE A 26 -11.70 -18.58 -15.60
N ILE A 27 -10.62 -19.01 -14.93
CA ILE A 27 -10.02 -18.27 -13.80
C ILE A 27 -9.35 -16.97 -14.26
N ASN A 28 -8.83 -16.93 -15.49
CA ASN A 28 -8.18 -15.74 -16.06
C ASN A 28 -9.01 -14.44 -15.97
N THR A 29 -10.34 -14.52 -15.93
CA THR A 29 -11.24 -13.35 -15.83
C THR A 29 -11.08 -12.59 -14.51
N ILE A 30 -10.72 -13.26 -13.41
CA ILE A 30 -10.54 -12.63 -12.09
C ILE A 30 -9.11 -12.10 -11.87
N VAL A 31 -8.15 -12.51 -12.71
CA VAL A 31 -6.73 -12.15 -12.59
C VAL A 31 -6.51 -10.63 -12.59
N PRO A 32 -7.13 -9.83 -13.48
CA PRO A 32 -6.96 -8.37 -13.45
C PRO A 32 -7.41 -7.74 -12.13
N ILE A 33 -8.48 -8.28 -11.52
CA ILE A 33 -9.01 -7.79 -10.24
C ILE A 33 -8.04 -8.14 -9.10
N LEU A 34 -7.52 -9.38 -9.09
CA LEU A 34 -6.52 -9.80 -8.10
C LEU A 34 -5.22 -8.99 -8.21
N LEU A 35 -4.74 -8.76 -9.43
CA LEU A 35 -3.58 -7.90 -9.68
C LEU A 35 -3.87 -6.47 -9.21
N PHE A 36 -5.03 -5.91 -9.53
CA PHE A 36 -5.41 -4.58 -9.07
C PHE A 36 -5.39 -4.48 -7.54
N ILE A 37 -5.90 -5.47 -6.81
CA ILE A 37 -5.89 -5.48 -5.34
C ILE A 37 -4.46 -5.52 -4.79
N VAL A 38 -3.63 -6.44 -5.29
CA VAL A 38 -2.23 -6.56 -4.85
C VAL A 38 -1.44 -5.29 -5.16
N GLN A 39 -1.54 -4.80 -6.39
CA GLN A 39 -0.84 -3.59 -6.84
C GLN A 39 -1.31 -2.35 -6.05
N SER A 40 -2.61 -2.21 -5.82
CA SER A 40 -3.16 -1.12 -5.02
C SER A 40 -2.59 -1.11 -3.60
N TYR A 41 -2.46 -2.28 -2.96
CA TYR A 41 -1.84 -2.36 -1.64
C TYR A 41 -0.37 -1.92 -1.66
N TYR A 42 0.45 -2.46 -2.58
CA TYR A 42 1.89 -2.18 -2.60
C TYR A 42 2.22 -0.76 -3.08
N ILE A 43 1.44 -0.20 -4.01
CA ILE A 43 1.51 1.22 -4.41
C ILE A 43 1.16 2.12 -3.22
N GLY A 44 0.08 1.82 -2.49
CA GLY A 44 -0.28 2.60 -1.30
C GLY A 44 0.81 2.57 -0.23
N PHE A 45 1.43 1.41 -0.05
CA PHE A 45 2.56 1.23 0.88
C PHE A 45 3.81 2.00 0.46
N SER A 46 4.14 2.05 -0.84
CA SER A 46 5.34 2.73 -1.33
C SER A 46 5.32 4.24 -1.12
N PHE A 47 4.15 4.87 -1.00
CA PHE A 47 4.05 6.31 -0.69
C PHE A 47 4.47 6.65 0.75
N ILE A 48 4.46 5.69 1.66
CA ILE A 48 4.65 5.95 3.09
C ILE A 48 5.84 5.20 3.69
N ASP A 49 6.49 4.35 2.91
CA ASP A 49 7.58 3.46 3.36
C ASP A 49 8.71 4.25 4.03
N TYR A 50 9.09 5.36 3.43
CA TYR A 50 10.14 6.25 3.91
C TYR A 50 9.73 7.01 5.18
N THR A 51 8.44 7.38 5.28
CA THR A 51 7.88 8.03 6.47
C THR A 51 7.85 7.06 7.66
N LEU A 52 7.47 5.80 7.41
CA LEU A 52 7.44 4.76 8.44
C LEU A 52 8.83 4.32 8.87
N GLU A 53 9.81 4.27 7.95
CA GLU A 53 11.20 3.94 8.28
C GLU A 53 11.88 5.01 9.15
N ARG A 54 11.41 6.26 9.07
CA ARG A 54 11.90 7.36 9.91
C ARG A 54 11.37 7.33 11.35
N HIS A 55 10.38 6.50 11.64
CA HIS A 55 9.81 6.32 12.97
C HIS A 55 10.26 4.97 13.56
N ASP A 56 9.89 4.71 14.82
CA ASP A 56 10.14 3.43 15.48
C ASP A 56 9.66 2.25 14.59
N TYR A 57 10.56 1.29 14.38
CA TYR A 57 10.28 0.08 13.59
C TYR A 57 8.99 -0.64 14.05
N ASN A 58 8.75 -0.69 15.37
CA ASN A 58 7.56 -1.33 15.94
C ASN A 58 6.27 -0.58 15.59
N ILE A 59 6.31 0.75 15.54
CA ILE A 59 5.17 1.59 15.15
C ILE A 59 4.89 1.42 13.66
N GLY A 60 5.92 1.51 12.81
CA GLY A 60 5.78 1.33 11.38
C GLY A 60 5.20 -0.04 11.01
N THR A 61 5.72 -1.11 11.60
CA THR A 61 5.20 -2.47 11.38
C THR A 61 3.78 -2.66 11.90
N ALA A 62 3.42 -2.04 13.03
CA ALA A 62 2.04 -2.06 13.54
C ALA A 62 1.08 -1.35 12.59
N ILE A 63 1.45 -0.17 12.07
CA ILE A 63 0.63 0.58 11.10
C ILE A 63 0.37 -0.26 9.85
N ILE A 64 1.40 -0.88 9.29
CA ILE A 64 1.30 -1.73 8.09
C ILE A 64 0.35 -2.90 8.32
N ARG A 65 0.46 -3.56 9.48
CA ARG A 65 -0.35 -4.72 9.83
C ARG A 65 -1.80 -4.37 10.15
N ASN A 66 -2.02 -3.26 10.84
CA ASN A 66 -3.33 -2.90 11.37
C ASN A 66 -4.19 -2.14 10.36
N ASN A 67 -3.60 -1.55 9.32
CA ASN A 67 -4.31 -0.68 8.38
C ASN A 67 -4.22 -1.13 6.90
N PRO A 68 -4.41 -2.41 6.54
CA PRO A 68 -4.26 -2.88 5.15
C PRO A 68 -5.20 -2.16 4.17
N ILE A 69 -6.40 -1.80 4.63
CA ILE A 69 -7.42 -1.09 3.85
C ILE A 69 -6.95 0.33 3.49
N PHE A 70 -6.21 1.00 4.38
CA PHE A 70 -5.67 2.34 4.11
C PHE A 70 -4.76 2.32 2.88
N PHE A 71 -3.85 1.34 2.80
CA PHE A 71 -2.95 1.17 1.66
C PHE A 71 -3.72 0.82 0.39
N LEU A 72 -4.66 -0.13 0.50
CA LEU A 72 -5.48 -0.57 -0.62
C LEU A 72 -6.29 0.58 -1.25
N ILE A 73 -6.92 1.42 -0.43
CA ILE A 73 -7.73 2.55 -0.92
C ILE A 73 -6.83 3.61 -1.56
N ASN A 74 -5.73 3.99 -0.91
CA ASN A 74 -4.86 5.05 -1.44
C ASN A 74 -4.19 4.64 -2.77
N GLY A 75 -3.63 3.43 -2.84
CA GLY A 75 -3.03 2.95 -4.08
C GLY A 75 -4.07 2.58 -5.14
N GLY A 76 -5.28 2.17 -4.72
CA GLY A 76 -6.41 1.96 -5.62
C GLY A 76 -6.87 3.26 -6.27
N LEU A 77 -7.07 4.32 -5.49
CA LEU A 77 -7.40 5.66 -6.00
C LEU A 77 -6.31 6.19 -6.93
N PHE A 78 -5.03 6.03 -6.56
CA PHE A 78 -3.91 6.37 -7.44
C PHE A 78 -4.03 5.66 -8.80
N THR A 79 -4.19 4.34 -8.76
CA THR A 79 -4.28 3.51 -9.97
C THR A 79 -5.51 3.87 -10.80
N LEU A 80 -6.64 4.19 -10.15
CA LEU A 80 -7.87 4.63 -10.82
C LEU A 80 -7.71 5.99 -11.51
N ILE A 81 -7.08 6.96 -10.84
CA ILE A 81 -6.83 8.28 -11.43
C ILE A 81 -5.88 8.18 -12.63
N LEU A 82 -4.91 7.25 -12.61
CA LEU A 82 -4.02 7.00 -13.74
C LEU A 82 -4.73 6.53 -15.01
N PHE A 83 -5.96 5.98 -14.94
CA PHE A 83 -6.74 5.66 -16.14
C PHE A 83 -7.18 6.91 -16.92
N ILE A 84 -7.10 8.10 -16.33
CA ILE A 84 -7.38 9.36 -17.04
C ILE A 84 -6.13 9.74 -17.85
N PRO A 85 -6.16 9.68 -19.20
CA PRO A 85 -4.99 9.95 -20.01
C PRO A 85 -4.53 11.40 -19.84
N ILE A 86 -3.22 11.62 -19.86
CA ILE A 86 -2.54 12.92 -19.70
C ILE A 86 -2.75 13.55 -18.32
N ALA A 87 -3.98 13.84 -17.90
CA ALA A 87 -4.28 14.48 -16.62
C ALA A 87 -3.97 13.59 -15.42
N GLY A 88 -4.28 12.28 -15.50
CA GLY A 88 -4.07 11.33 -14.42
C GLY A 88 -2.60 11.23 -14.00
N ILE A 89 -1.67 11.33 -14.95
CA ILE A 89 -0.22 11.28 -14.71
C ILE A 89 0.24 12.40 -13.79
N PHE A 90 -0.35 13.59 -13.89
CA PHE A 90 -0.01 14.73 -13.03
C PHE A 90 -0.82 14.72 -11.72
N ILE A 91 -2.12 14.41 -11.80
CA ILE A 91 -3.04 14.52 -10.65
C ILE A 91 -2.83 13.37 -9.65
N ALA A 92 -2.66 12.12 -10.13
CA ALA A 92 -2.55 10.95 -9.26
C ALA A 92 -1.42 11.07 -8.23
N PRO A 93 -0.15 11.34 -8.61
CA PRO A 93 0.91 11.43 -7.62
C PRO A 93 0.71 12.60 -6.65
N LEU A 94 0.24 13.76 -7.12
CA LEU A 94 0.01 14.91 -6.25
C LEU A 94 -1.09 14.66 -5.22
N ALA A 95 -2.23 14.14 -5.66
CA ALA A 95 -3.37 13.85 -4.79
C ALA A 95 -3.03 12.73 -3.80
N THR A 96 -2.42 11.64 -4.28
CA THR A 96 -2.13 10.47 -3.45
C THR A 96 -1.04 10.75 -2.42
N VAL A 97 0.04 11.46 -2.76
CA VAL A 97 1.10 11.80 -1.78
C VAL A 97 0.54 12.63 -0.63
N VAL A 98 -0.30 13.63 -0.93
CA VAL A 98 -0.92 14.48 0.11
C VAL A 98 -1.85 13.65 0.99
N ALA A 99 -2.76 12.87 0.39
CA ALA A 99 -3.71 12.04 1.12
C ALA A 99 -3.01 10.99 2.01
N THR A 100 -2.05 10.26 1.45
CA THR A 100 -1.29 9.22 2.17
C THR A 100 -0.44 9.81 3.29
N THR A 101 0.22 10.95 3.08
CA THR A 101 1.04 11.61 4.11
C THR A 101 0.18 12.06 5.29
N MET A 102 -0.93 12.75 5.02
CA MET A 102 -1.85 13.22 6.07
C MET A 102 -2.39 12.04 6.88
N GLY A 103 -2.89 11.00 6.20
CA GLY A 103 -3.41 9.80 6.88
C GLY A 103 -2.33 9.07 7.68
N THR A 104 -1.10 8.97 7.16
CA THR A 104 0.00 8.31 7.87
C THR A 104 0.38 9.05 9.15
N ILE A 105 0.43 10.38 9.12
CA ILE A 105 0.72 11.18 10.33
C ILE A 105 -0.35 10.94 11.40
N GLU A 106 -1.61 10.82 11.02
CA GLU A 106 -2.68 10.49 11.96
C GLU A 106 -2.53 9.08 12.54
N LEU A 107 -2.24 8.09 11.69
CA LEU A 107 -2.00 6.70 12.12
C LEU A 107 -0.81 6.60 13.07
N ILE A 108 0.28 7.33 12.82
CA ILE A 108 1.44 7.39 13.72
C ILE A 108 1.01 7.90 15.11
N LYS A 109 0.24 8.99 15.18
CA LYS A 109 -0.23 9.54 16.45
C LYS A 109 -1.13 8.56 17.22
N VAL A 110 -2.00 7.84 16.52
CA VAL A 110 -2.86 6.81 17.13
C VAL A 110 -2.01 5.68 17.70
N GLU A 111 -1.02 5.22 16.94
CA GLU A 111 -0.16 4.11 17.31
C GLU A 111 0.79 4.47 18.47
N GLU A 112 1.33 5.69 18.49
CA GLU A 112 2.10 6.23 19.63
C GLU A 112 1.26 6.31 20.91
N LYS A 113 0.01 6.78 20.81
CA LYS A 113 -0.91 6.79 21.96
C LYS A 113 -1.19 5.38 22.47
N ARG A 114 -1.42 4.41 21.57
CA ARG A 114 -1.62 3.00 21.93
C ARG A 114 -0.40 2.44 22.67
N LYS A 115 0.81 2.68 22.15
CA LYS A 115 2.07 2.25 22.79
C LYS A 115 2.23 2.82 24.20
N ASN A 116 1.89 4.10 24.40
CA ASN A 116 1.99 4.75 25.71
C ASN A 116 0.96 4.24 26.72
N GLN A 117 -0.23 3.84 26.26
CA GLN A 117 -1.26 3.23 27.12
C GLN A 117 -0.89 1.81 27.56
N GLU A 118 -0.22 1.04 26.70
CA GLU A 118 0.25 -0.32 27.03
C GLU A 118 1.46 -0.33 27.98
N ALA A 119 2.10 0.82 28.20
CA ALA A 119 3.25 0.98 29.09
C ALA A 119 2.87 1.43 30.52
N LEU A 120 1.58 1.69 30.78
CA LEU A 120 1.00 2.04 32.09
C LEU A 120 0.33 0.81 32.72
#